data_AF-A0A0C2WRM9-F1
#
_entry.id   AF-A0A0C2WRM9-F1
#
_cell.length_a   1.000
_cell.length_b   1.000
_cell.length_c   1.000
_cell.angle_alpha   90.00
_cell.angle_beta   90.00
_cell.angle_gamma   90.00
#
_symmetry.space_group_name_H-M   'P 1'
#
loop_
_entity.id
_entity.type
_entity.pdbx_description
1 polymer ?
#
loop_
_entity_poly.entity_id
_entity_poly.type
_entity_poly.pdbx_seq_one_letter_code
_entity_poly.pdbx_strand_id
1 'polypeptide(L)'
;FWLFGTADTPALPLLNGLVGHGGRLGCRIFCGFPGRLKGKRYYPAALKPDEYDIRESSHDDIDVSKLSSPSVAMYNKALLRVLQATDTNYEQTRKAT
;
A
#
# COMPACT_ATOMS: atom_id res chain seq x y z
N PHE A 1 17.66 -5.71 -30.04
CA PHE A 1 18.61 -5.53 -28.94
C PHE A 1 17.81 -5.12 -27.71
N TRP A 2 17.38 -6.12 -26.92
CA TRP A 2 16.56 -5.94 -25.71
C TRP A 2 17.48 -5.69 -24.52
N LEU A 3 17.91 -4.44 -24.31
CA LEU A 3 18.85 -4.12 -23.22
C LEU A 3 18.14 -3.83 -21.89
N PHE A 4 16.81 -3.65 -21.86
CA PHE A 4 16.06 -3.35 -20.64
C PHE A 4 14.73 -4.11 -20.55
N GLY A 5 14.80 -5.43 -20.73
CA GLY A 5 13.70 -6.36 -20.44
C GLY A 5 13.53 -6.69 -18.95
N THR A 6 14.28 -6.03 -18.07
CA THR A 6 14.12 -6.10 -16.61
C THR A 6 13.11 -5.05 -16.15
N ALA A 7 11.94 -5.03 -16.79
CA ALA A 7 10.78 -4.36 -16.22
C ALA A 7 10.59 -4.90 -14.80
N ASP A 8 10.42 -4.00 -13.83
CA ASP A 8 10.27 -4.21 -12.38
C ASP A 8 9.19 -5.25 -12.00
N THR A 9 9.41 -6.52 -12.31
CA THR A 9 8.37 -7.56 -12.25
C THR A 9 8.77 -8.81 -11.45
N PRO A 10 9.99 -9.36 -11.48
CA PRO A 10 10.28 -10.57 -10.70
C PRO A 10 10.74 -10.30 -9.26
N ALA A 11 11.01 -9.05 -8.89
CA ALA A 11 11.51 -8.67 -7.57
C ALA A 11 10.65 -7.63 -6.86
N LEU A 12 9.39 -7.41 -7.29
CA LEU A 12 8.39 -7.04 -6.29
C LEU A 12 8.36 -8.23 -5.34
N PRO A 13 8.74 -8.09 -4.06
CA PRO A 13 8.71 -9.21 -3.14
C PRO A 13 7.31 -9.79 -3.20
N LEU A 14 7.18 -11.11 -3.05
CA LEU A 14 5.91 -11.80 -2.87
C LEU A 14 5.27 -11.33 -1.55
N LEU A 15 4.89 -10.06 -1.53
CA LEU A 15 4.04 -9.37 -0.59
C LEU A 15 2.67 -9.92 -0.91
N ASN A 16 2.24 -10.90 -0.12
CA ASN A 16 0.97 -11.58 -0.25
C ASN A 16 -0.12 -10.66 -0.86
N GLY A 17 -0.80 -11.15 -1.90
CA GLY A 17 -1.76 -10.38 -2.71
C GLY A 17 -3.07 -10.06 -1.98
N LEU A 18 -3.00 -9.48 -0.79
CA LEU A 18 -4.13 -9.41 0.13
C LEU A 18 -4.98 -8.15 -0.09
N VAL A 19 -4.39 -7.08 -0.66
CA VAL A 19 -5.15 -5.90 -1.12
C VAL A 19 -4.66 -5.36 -2.47
N GLY A 20 -3.39 -5.59 -2.82
CA GLY A 20 -2.80 -5.22 -4.13
C GLY A 20 -2.99 -3.73 -4.44
N HIS A 21 -3.25 -3.41 -5.70
CA HIS A 21 -3.56 -2.04 -6.14
C HIS A 21 -4.90 -1.49 -5.62
N GLY A 22 -5.69 -2.27 -4.87
CA GLY A 22 -6.96 -1.83 -4.31
C GLY A 22 -6.82 -1.10 -2.98
N GLY A 23 -5.73 -1.33 -2.25
CA GLY A 23 -5.55 -0.86 -0.87
C GLY A 23 -4.48 0.21 -0.75
N ARG A 24 -4.67 1.08 0.25
CA ARG A 24 -3.68 2.11 0.60
C ARG A 24 -2.34 1.51 1.00
N LEU A 25 -2.35 0.34 1.64
CA LEU A 25 -1.15 -0.39 2.02
C LEU A 25 -0.99 -1.60 1.11
N GLY A 26 -0.02 -1.56 0.20
CA GLY A 26 0.27 -2.68 -0.70
C GLY A 26 0.86 -3.89 0.04
N CYS A 27 1.50 -3.67 1.19
CA CYS A 27 2.09 -4.69 2.05
C CYS A 27 1.18 -4.95 3.28
N ARG A 28 0.65 -6.16 3.46
CA ARG A 28 -0.18 -6.47 4.65
C ARG A 28 0.64 -6.53 5.95
N ILE A 29 1.95 -6.70 5.87
CA ILE A 29 2.84 -6.76 7.05
C ILE A 29 3.15 -5.38 7.66
N PHE A 30 2.50 -4.31 7.17
CA PHE A 30 2.70 -2.95 7.65
C PHE A 30 4.16 -2.50 7.58
N CYS A 31 4.74 -2.58 6.39
CA CYS A 31 6.10 -2.12 6.09
C CYS A 31 6.27 -0.59 6.14
N GLY A 32 5.26 0.15 6.61
CA GLY A 32 5.30 1.62 6.72
C GLY A 32 5.19 2.38 5.39
N PHE A 33 5.02 1.69 4.25
CA PHE A 33 4.99 2.31 2.93
C PHE A 33 3.56 2.44 2.38
N PRO A 34 2.90 3.61 2.52
CA PRO A 34 1.62 3.86 1.87
C PRO A 34 1.79 4.05 0.36
N GLY A 35 0.85 3.48 -0.40
CA GLY A 35 0.72 3.74 -1.82
C GLY A 35 0.00 5.07 -2.06
N ARG A 36 0.22 5.63 -3.25
CA ARG A 36 -0.45 6.83 -3.74
C ARG A 36 -1.69 6.48 -4.54
N LEU A 37 -2.80 7.19 -4.38
CA LEU A 37 -4.04 6.96 -5.11
C LEU A 37 -4.01 7.57 -6.52
N LYS A 38 -4.30 6.80 -7.56
CA LYS A 38 -4.55 7.27 -8.93
C LYS A 38 -5.89 6.73 -9.41
N GLY A 39 -6.88 7.62 -9.51
CA GLY A 39 -8.27 7.24 -9.82
C GLY A 39 -8.85 6.35 -8.72
N LYS A 40 -8.93 5.04 -8.97
CA LYS A 40 -9.47 4.04 -8.01
C LYS A 40 -8.43 3.04 -7.52
N ARG A 41 -7.15 3.24 -7.85
CA ARG A 41 -6.07 2.28 -7.58
C ARG A 41 -4.89 2.95 -6.88
N TYR A 42 -4.29 2.24 -5.94
CA TYR A 42 -3.08 2.64 -5.28
C TYR A 42 -1.84 2.10 -6.01
N TYR A 43 -0.83 2.95 -6.14
CA TYR A 43 0.47 2.62 -6.75
C TYR A 43 1.60 2.96 -5.78
N PRO A 44 2.68 2.17 -5.72
CA PRO A 44 3.81 2.49 -4.88
C PRO A 44 4.58 3.67 -5.48
N ALA A 45 4.69 4.77 -4.75
CA ALA A 45 5.52 5.91 -5.15
C ALA A 45 6.01 6.66 -3.91
N ALA A 46 7.33 6.74 -3.75
CA ALA A 46 7.95 7.45 -2.64
C ALA A 46 7.75 8.96 -2.76
N LEU A 47 7.93 9.51 -3.96
CA LEU A 47 7.79 10.94 -4.24
C LEU A 47 6.34 11.32 -4.53
N LYS A 48 5.92 12.48 -4.01
CA LYS A 48 4.63 13.11 -4.26
C LYS A 48 4.68 13.74 -5.64
N PRO A 49 3.76 13.38 -6.56
CA PRO A 49 3.71 14.04 -7.85
C PRO A 49 3.37 15.53 -7.71
N ASP A 50 3.76 16.32 -8.69
CA ASP A 50 3.35 17.71 -8.79
C ASP A 50 1.82 17.81 -8.97
N GLU A 51 1.21 18.88 -8.45
CA GLU A 51 -0.24 19.13 -8.51
C GLU A 51 -1.10 17.98 -7.95
N TYR A 52 -0.57 17.23 -6.99
CA TYR A 52 -1.21 16.07 -6.40
C TYR A 52 -1.87 16.39 -5.05
N ASP A 53 -3.15 16.80 -5.08
CA ASP A 53 -3.96 17.08 -3.89
C ASP A 53 -5.17 16.14 -3.77
N ILE A 54 -4.90 14.84 -3.60
CA ILE A 54 -5.94 13.85 -3.30
C ILE A 54 -6.02 13.67 -1.78
N ARG A 55 -7.13 14.12 -1.17
CA ARG A 55 -7.35 14.12 0.29
C ARG A 55 -7.01 12.80 0.99
N GLU A 56 -7.30 11.67 0.36
CA GLU A 56 -7.08 10.33 0.95
C GLU A 56 -5.62 9.85 0.85
N SER A 57 -4.79 10.55 0.07
CA SER A 57 -3.44 10.14 -0.33
C SER A 57 -2.42 11.30 -0.34
N SER A 58 -2.69 12.41 0.35
CA SER A 58 -1.91 13.65 0.25
C SER A 58 -0.59 13.67 1.05
N HIS A 59 -0.11 12.50 1.49
CA HIS A 59 1.10 12.40 2.31
C HIS A 59 2.34 12.91 1.56
N ASP A 60 3.30 13.43 2.31
CA ASP A 60 4.58 13.93 1.80
C ASP A 60 5.45 12.80 1.21
N ASP A 61 6.64 13.17 0.77
CA ASP A 61 7.64 12.23 0.29
C ASP A 61 8.01 11.21 1.37
N ILE A 62 8.09 9.95 0.96
CA ILE A 62 8.45 8.86 1.85
C ILE A 62 9.96 8.65 1.72
N ASP A 63 10.67 8.91 2.82
CA ASP A 63 12.06 8.52 2.94
C ASP A 63 12.15 7.01 3.16
N VAL A 64 12.49 6.28 2.10
CA VAL A 64 12.60 4.81 2.11
C VAL A 64 13.61 4.32 3.15
N SER A 65 14.64 5.12 3.46
CA SER A 65 15.65 4.75 4.46
C SER A 65 15.12 4.77 5.90
N LYS A 66 13.99 5.46 6.14
CA LYS A 66 13.34 5.60 7.44
C LYS A 66 12.11 4.70 7.60
N LEU A 67 11.86 3.80 6.66
CA LEU A 67 10.74 2.88 6.76
C LEU A 67 10.91 1.95 7.96
N SER A 68 9.83 1.82 8.73
CA SER A 68 9.78 0.90 9.85
C SER A 68 9.80 -0.55 9.38
N SER A 69 10.49 -1.40 10.12
CA SER A 69 10.34 -2.85 9.96
C SER A 69 8.89 -3.29 10.10
N PRO A 70 8.45 -4.32 9.37
CA PRO A 70 7.11 -4.87 9.49
C PRO A 70 6.79 -5.28 10.92
N SER A 71 5.55 -5.05 11.34
CA SER A 71 5.10 -5.31 12.71
C SER A 71 3.97 -6.34 12.75
N VAL A 72 4.24 -7.48 13.39
CA VAL A 72 3.24 -8.53 13.64
C VAL A 72 2.08 -7.99 14.48
N ALA A 73 2.35 -7.08 15.42
CA ALA A 73 1.33 -6.46 16.24
C ALA A 73 0.38 -5.60 15.38
N MET A 74 0.91 -4.82 14.44
CA MET A 74 0.10 -4.03 13.50
C MET A 74 -0.71 -4.93 12.56
N TYR A 75 -0.08 -6.00 12.05
CA TYR A 75 -0.76 -7.01 11.24
C TYR A 75 -1.98 -7.60 11.97
N ASN A 76 -1.80 -8.07 13.20
CA ASN A 76 -2.88 -8.65 13.99
C ASN A 76 -3.97 -7.63 14.29
N LYS A 77 -3.61 -6.38 14.62
CA LYS A 77 -4.57 -5.30 14.85
C LYS A 77 -5.43 -5.00 13.62
N ALA A 78 -4.81 -4.97 12.44
CA ALA A 78 -5.51 -4.76 11.18
C ALA A 78 -6.38 -5.95 10.78
N LEU A 79 -5.88 -7.17 10.98
CA LEU A 79 -6.64 -8.40 10.78
C LEU A 79 -7.90 -8.40 11.64
N LEU A 80 -7.79 -8.05 12.93
CA LEU A 80 -8.94 -7.93 13.83
C LEU A 80 -9.95 -6.90 13.32
N ARG A 81 -9.49 -5.76 12.83
CA ARG A 81 -10.36 -4.72 12.26
C ARG A 81 -11.14 -5.23 11.05
N VAL A 82 -10.50 -5.97 10.16
CA VAL A 82 -11.17 -6.59 8.99
C VAL A 82 -12.15 -7.67 9.42
N LEU A 83 -11.80 -8.51 10.40
CA LEU A 83 -12.68 -9.56 10.92
C LEU A 83 -13.91 -9.01 11.65
N GLN A 84 -13.82 -7.82 12.24
CA GLN A 84 -14.91 -7.13 12.91
C GLN A 84 -15.77 -6.29 11.96
N ALA A 85 -15.38 -6.17 10.69
CA ALA A 85 -16.15 -5.44 9.70
C ALA A 85 -17.42 -6.21 9.30
N THR A 86 -18.50 -5.47 9.11
CA THR A 86 -19.75 -5.95 8.50
C THR A 86 -19.68 -5.82 6.98
N ASP A 87 -20.56 -6.50 6.25
CA ASP A 87 -20.58 -6.44 4.76
C ASP A 87 -20.63 -5.00 4.22
N THR A 88 -21.29 -4.07 4.93
CA THR A 88 -21.39 -2.68 4.51
C THR A 88 -20.08 -1.89 4.57
N ASN A 89 -19.20 -2.20 5.53
CA ASN A 89 -17.95 -1.46 5.76
C ASN A 89 -16.69 -2.31 5.50
N TYR A 90 -16.86 -3.57 5.09
CA TYR A 90 -15.77 -4.48 4.78
C TYR A 90 -14.80 -3.91 3.74
N GLU A 91 -15.30 -3.46 2.59
CA GLU A 91 -14.44 -2.97 1.51
C GLU A 91 -13.69 -1.69 1.88
N GLN A 92 -14.32 -0.78 2.62
CA GLN A 92 -13.66 0.43 3.10
C GLN A 92 -12.56 0.09 4.11
N THR A 93 -12.88 -0.82 5.04
CA THR A 93 -11.94 -1.28 6.07
C THR A 93 -10.74 -1.98 5.43
N ARG A 94 -10.98 -2.90 4.50
CA ARG A 94 -9.97 -3.66 3.77
C ARG A 94 -9.02 -2.75 2.97
N LYS A 95 -9.50 -1.62 2.46
CA LYS A 95 -8.66 -0.65 1.73
C LYS A 95 -7.83 0.24 2.63
N ALA A 96 -8.31 0.49 3.85
CA ALA A 96 -7.66 1.35 4.84
C ALA A 96 -6.59 0.62 5.68
N THR A 97 -6.73 -0.71 5.82
CA THR A 97 -5.79 -1.61 6.50
C THR A 97 -4.83 -2.26 5.53
#